data_AF-A0A0F9DE39-F1
#
_entry.id   AF-A0A0F9DE39-F1
#
_cell.length_a   1.000
_cell.length_b   1.000
_cell.length_c   1.000
_cell.angle_alpha   90.00
_cell.angle_beta   90.00
_cell.angle_gamma   90.00
#
_symmetry.space_group_name_H-M   'P 1'
#
loop_
_entity.id
_entity.type
_entity.pdbx_description
1 polymer ?
#
loop_
_entity_poly.entity_id
_entity_poly.type
_entity_poly.pdbx_seq_one_letter_code
_entity_poly.pdbx_strand_id
1 'polypeptide(L)'
;MILLRDLDFLLGSIIGILFAFKYRKPNQTPLKLGILVGNIGGFVTATGTSIFVCTIFQYSIYWFFFYLFWLSITGFVVGSIVGVLFGFYYKKKDAKAKYSMDDEFYQGFIVK
;
A
#
# COMPACT_ATOMS: atom_id res chain seq x y z
N MET A 1 16.67 -16.20 -6.81
CA MET A 1 15.24 -16.43 -6.50
C MET A 1 14.66 -15.44 -5.49
N ILE A 2 15.45 -14.84 -4.60
CA ILE A 2 14.98 -13.85 -3.60
C ILE A 2 14.53 -12.51 -4.23
N LEU A 3 15.27 -12.00 -5.23
CA LEU A 3 15.00 -10.67 -5.82
C LEU A 3 13.70 -10.54 -6.64
N LEU A 4 13.28 -11.58 -7.35
CA LEU A 4 12.01 -11.55 -8.12
C LEU A 4 10.79 -11.61 -7.20
N ARG A 5 10.91 -12.29 -6.05
CA ARG A 5 9.83 -12.46 -5.08
C ARG A 5 9.51 -11.16 -4.35
N ASP A 6 10.51 -10.35 -4.05
CA ASP A 6 10.33 -9.06 -3.38
C ASP A 6 9.65 -8.03 -4.31
N LEU A 7 9.82 -8.20 -5.63
CA LEU A 7 9.18 -7.40 -6.67
C LEU A 7 7.66 -7.61 -6.73
N ASP A 8 7.18 -8.85 -6.56
CA ASP A 8 5.75 -9.16 -6.52
C ASP A 8 5.06 -8.52 -5.30
N PHE A 9 5.75 -8.53 -4.15
CA PHE A 9 5.30 -7.83 -2.94
C PHE A 9 5.22 -6.32 -3.15
N LEU A 10 6.23 -5.75 -3.79
CA LEU A 10 6.30 -4.33 -4.07
C LEU A 10 5.19 -3.90 -5.06
N LEU A 11 5.01 -4.65 -6.14
CA LEU A 11 3.98 -4.38 -7.16
C LEU A 11 2.57 -4.52 -6.59
N GLY A 12 2.29 -5.58 -5.83
CA GLY A 12 0.99 -5.77 -5.17
C GLY A 12 0.67 -4.63 -4.21
N SER A 13 1.65 -4.21 -3.40
CA SER A 13 1.49 -3.09 -2.48
C SER A 13 1.27 -1.76 -3.22
N ILE A 14 2.02 -1.48 -4.29
CA ILE A 14 1.89 -0.23 -5.06
C ILE A 14 0.54 -0.14 -5.75
N ILE A 15 0.10 -1.21 -6.43
CA ILE A 15 -1.18 -1.24 -7.14
C ILE A 15 -2.33 -1.06 -6.16
N GLY A 16 -2.30 -1.77 -5.02
CA GLY A 16 -3.31 -1.64 -3.97
C GLY A 16 -3.40 -0.20 -3.47
N ILE A 17 -2.25 0.40 -3.13
CA ILE A 17 -2.18 1.78 -2.64
C ILE A 17 -2.68 2.78 -3.67
N LEU A 18 -2.30 2.65 -4.94
CA LEU A 18 -2.78 3.53 -6.02
C LEU A 18 -4.30 3.44 -6.19
N PHE A 19 -4.87 2.24 -6.16
CA PHE A 19 -6.31 2.04 -6.27
C PHE A 19 -7.04 2.65 -5.07
N ALA A 20 -6.54 2.41 -3.86
CA ALA A 20 -7.12 2.99 -2.65
C ALA A 20 -7.08 4.51 -2.66
N PHE A 21 -5.98 5.12 -3.12
CA PHE A 21 -5.91 6.57 -3.25
C PHE A 21 -6.81 7.13 -4.34
N LYS A 22 -7.04 6.40 -5.43
CA LYS A 22 -7.96 6.79 -6.52
C LYS A 22 -9.42 6.83 -6.07
N TYR A 23 -9.84 5.89 -5.21
CA TYR A 23 -11.22 5.79 -4.70
C TYR A 23 -11.39 6.32 -3.27
N ARG A 24 -10.39 7.04 -2.76
CA ARG A 24 -10.39 7.59 -1.40
C ARG A 24 -11.50 8.63 -1.26
N LYS A 25 -12.28 8.53 -0.18
CA LYS A 25 -13.20 9.59 0.23
C LYS A 25 -12.43 10.80 0.79
N PRO A 26 -12.86 12.05 0.54
CA PRO A 26 -12.14 13.26 0.93
C PRO A 26 -11.84 13.36 2.44
N ASN A 27 -12.69 12.78 3.29
CA ASN A 27 -12.53 12.81 4.76
C ASN A 27 -11.56 11.75 5.33
N GLN A 28 -11.08 10.80 4.51
CA GLN A 28 -10.18 9.75 5.00
C GLN A 28 -8.73 10.22 5.01
N THR A 29 -8.00 9.90 6.09
CA THR A 29 -6.60 10.29 6.24
C THR A 29 -5.72 9.46 5.30
N PRO A 30 -4.95 10.09 4.40
CA PRO A 30 -4.15 9.36 3.40
C PRO A 30 -3.17 8.37 4.04
N LEU A 31 -2.57 8.76 5.18
CA LEU A 31 -1.62 7.93 5.90
C LEU A 31 -2.24 6.62 6.43
N LYS A 32 -3.42 6.69 7.05
CA LYS A 32 -4.10 5.52 7.61
C LYS A 32 -4.54 4.57 6.50
N LEU A 33 -5.04 5.13 5.40
CA LEU A 33 -5.46 4.34 4.23
C LEU A 33 -4.25 3.63 3.59
N GLY A 34 -3.14 4.34 3.41
CA GLY A 34 -1.91 3.78 2.84
C GLY A 34 -1.36 2.60 3.65
N ILE A 35 -1.29 2.71 4.97
CA ILE A 35 -0.83 1.63 5.85
C ILE A 35 -1.77 0.42 5.80
N LEU A 36 -3.09 0.65 5.90
CA LEU A 36 -4.08 -0.42 5.89
C LEU A 36 -4.04 -1.20 4.58
N VAL A 37 -4.01 -0.48 3.47
CA VAL A 37 -4.02 -1.08 2.13
C VAL A 37 -2.68 -1.74 1.80
N GLY A 38 -1.56 -1.14 2.21
CA GLY A 38 -0.23 -1.75 2.10
C GLY A 38 -0.13 -3.08 2.85
N ASN A 39 -0.66 -3.14 4.08
CA ASN A 39 -0.67 -4.38 4.87
C ASN A 39 -1.60 -5.45 4.29
N ILE A 40 -2.81 -5.07 3.84
CA ILE A 40 -3.74 -6.00 3.18
C ILE A 40 -3.11 -6.53 1.88
N GLY A 41 -2.52 -5.65 1.06
CA GLY A 41 -1.82 -6.03 -0.15
C GLY A 41 -0.67 -6.99 0.12
N GLY A 42 0.17 -6.68 1.13
CA GLY A 42 1.26 -7.55 1.56
C GLY A 42 0.77 -8.92 2.02
N PHE A 43 -0.34 -9.00 2.74
CA PHE A 43 -0.92 -10.28 3.19
C PHE A 43 -1.50 -11.10 2.03
N VAL A 44 -2.20 -10.46 1.08
CA VAL A 44 -2.74 -11.13 -0.12
C VAL A 44 -1.60 -11.69 -0.97
N THR A 45 -0.53 -10.90 -1.18
CA THR A 45 0.65 -11.37 -1.91
C THR A 45 1.32 -12.53 -1.18
N ALA A 46 1.50 -12.45 0.15
CA ALA A 46 2.05 -13.55 0.95
C ALA A 46 1.24 -14.84 0.79
N THR A 47 -0.08 -14.73 0.77
CA THR A 47 -0.98 -15.86 0.55
C THR A 47 -0.79 -16.45 -0.84
N GLY A 48 -0.83 -15.62 -1.90
CA GLY A 48 -0.63 -16.07 -3.28
C GLY A 48 0.72 -16.75 -3.50
N THR A 49 1.80 -16.16 -2.99
CA THR A 49 3.15 -16.75 -3.07
C THR A 49 3.23 -18.07 -2.31
N SER A 50 2.59 -18.18 -1.14
CA SER A 50 2.58 -19.42 -0.35
C SER A 50 1.87 -20.55 -1.10
N ILE A 51 0.73 -20.26 -1.74
CA ILE A 51 0.00 -21.22 -2.60
C ILE A 51 0.89 -21.65 -3.77
N PHE A 52 1.50 -20.69 -4.47
CA PHE A 52 2.33 -20.96 -5.64
C PHE A 52 3.52 -21.89 -5.31
N VAL A 53 4.29 -21.57 -4.26
CA VAL A 53 5.44 -22.38 -3.83
C VAL A 53 4.97 -23.78 -3.41
N CYS A 54 3.93 -23.90 -2.60
CA CYS A 54 3.48 -25.20 -2.13
C CYS A 54 2.91 -26.08 -3.25
N THR A 55 2.29 -25.47 -4.26
CA THR A 55 1.72 -26.19 -5.42
C THR A 55 2.82 -26.70 -6.34
N ILE A 56 3.82 -25.88 -6.67
CA ILE A 56 4.92 -26.24 -7.58
C ILE A 56 5.81 -27.34 -7.00
N PHE A 57 6.16 -27.21 -5.72
CA PHE A 57 7.06 -28.16 -5.05
C PHE A 57 6.31 -29.31 -4.37
N GLN A 58 4.98 -29.38 -4.54
CA GLN A 58 4.09 -30.39 -3.94
C GLN A 58 4.30 -30.55 -2.43
N TYR A 59 4.49 -29.43 -1.72
CA TYR A 59 4.69 -29.47 -0.29
C TYR A 59 3.39 -29.71 0.48
N SER A 60 3.50 -30.36 1.64
CA SER A 60 2.37 -30.61 2.53
C SER A 60 1.76 -29.31 3.06
N ILE A 61 0.52 -29.38 3.54
CA ILE A 61 -0.20 -28.24 4.13
C ILE A 61 0.54 -27.58 5.30
N TYR A 62 1.38 -28.30 6.04
CA TYR A 62 2.19 -27.73 7.12
C TYR A 62 3.21 -26.71 6.60
N TRP A 63 3.82 -26.99 5.44
CA TRP A 63 4.74 -26.07 4.79
C TRP A 63 4.03 -24.83 4.26
N PHE A 64 2.77 -24.96 3.83
CA PHE A 64 1.95 -23.81 3.45
C PHE A 64 1.79 -22.83 4.62
N PHE A 65 1.41 -23.31 5.81
CA PHE A 65 1.29 -22.45 6.98
C PHE A 65 2.63 -21.86 7.42
N PHE A 66 3.72 -22.62 7.31
CA PHE A 66 5.07 -22.13 7.60
C PHE A 66 5.47 -20.98 6.67
N TYR A 67 5.31 -21.16 5.36
CA TYR A 67 5.59 -20.11 4.37
C TYR A 67 4.66 -18.91 4.53
N LEU A 68 3.36 -19.14 4.74
CA LEU A 68 2.40 -18.07 4.97
C LEU A 68 2.77 -17.22 6.17
N PHE A 69 3.17 -17.84 7.28
CA PHE A 69 3.58 -17.13 8.49
C PHE A 69 4.81 -16.25 8.21
N TRP A 70 5.86 -16.84 7.64
CA TRP A 70 7.12 -16.12 7.39
C TRP A 70 6.94 -14.99 6.36
N LEU A 71 6.22 -15.27 5.27
CA LEU A 71 5.93 -14.31 4.22
C LEU A 71 4.97 -13.21 4.69
N SER A 72 4.05 -13.50 5.61
CA SER A 72 3.17 -12.50 6.19
C SER A 72 3.96 -11.48 7.02
N ILE A 73 4.94 -11.93 7.82
CA ILE A 73 5.80 -11.01 8.58
C ILE A 73 6.53 -10.05 7.63
N THR A 74 7.15 -10.58 6.56
CA THR A 74 7.81 -9.73 5.56
C THR A 74 6.82 -8.81 4.83
N GLY A 75 5.63 -9.32 4.50
CA GLY A 75 4.56 -8.56 3.84
C GLY A 75 4.05 -7.41 4.70
N PHE A 76 3.92 -7.59 6.01
CA PHE A 76 3.53 -6.54 6.94
C PHE A 76 4.60 -5.45 7.04
N VAL A 77 5.89 -5.83 7.12
CA VAL A 77 6.99 -4.86 7.20
C VAL A 77 7.07 -4.04 5.92
N VAL A 78 7.10 -4.70 4.75
CA VAL A 78 7.18 -4.03 3.45
C VAL A 78 5.91 -3.20 3.20
N GLY A 79 4.73 -3.77 3.42
CA GLY A 79 3.45 -3.10 3.24
C GLY A 79 3.29 -1.85 4.12
N SER A 80 3.78 -1.91 5.37
CA SER A 80 3.79 -0.75 6.27
C SER A 80 4.76 0.34 5.78
N ILE A 81 5.97 -0.02 5.35
CA ILE A 81 6.95 0.95 4.82
C ILE A 81 6.41 1.65 3.57
N VAL A 82 5.93 0.87 2.60
CA VAL A 82 5.38 1.41 1.35
C VAL A 82 4.11 2.23 1.64
N GLY A 83 3.23 1.74 2.50
CA GLY A 83 2.02 2.45 2.94
C GLY A 83 2.31 3.80 3.60
N VAL A 84 3.34 3.88 4.45
CA VAL A 84 3.79 5.14 5.06
C VAL A 84 4.37 6.09 4.00
N LEU A 85 5.27 5.61 3.13
CA LEU A 85 5.91 6.42 2.10
C LEU A 85 4.88 7.07 1.17
N PHE A 86 3.98 6.26 0.61
CA PHE A 86 2.92 6.76 -0.26
C PHE A 86 1.88 7.59 0.49
N GLY A 87 1.51 7.18 1.72
CA GLY A 87 0.61 7.96 2.57
C GLY A 87 1.14 9.36 2.88
N PHE A 88 2.45 9.49 3.11
CA PHE A 88 3.10 10.78 3.34
C PHE A 88 3.20 11.61 2.06
N TYR A 89 3.52 10.97 0.93
CA TYR A 89 3.54 11.62 -0.38
C TYR A 89 2.18 12.23 -0.75
N TYR A 90 1.10 11.46 -0.63
CA TYR A 90 -0.25 11.95 -0.90
C TYR A 90 -0.73 12.99 0.13
N LYS A 91 -0.35 12.86 1.41
CA LYS A 91 -0.63 13.90 2.42
C LYS A 91 -0.01 15.25 2.03
N LYS A 92 1.24 15.27 1.55
CA LYS A 92 1.90 16.50 1.07
C LYS A 92 1.25 17.03 -0.21
N LYS A 93 0.84 16.15 -1.12
CA LYS A 93 0.16 16.53 -2.37
C LYS A 93 -1.18 17.22 -2.08
N ASP A 94 -1.99 16.63 -1.20
CA ASP A 94 -3.28 17.19 -0.81
C ASP A 94 -3.13 18.51 -0.07
N ALA A 95 -2.12 18.64 0.80
CA ALA A 95 -1.84 19.90 1.49
C ALA A 95 -1.55 21.01 0.48
N LYS A 96 -0.67 20.76 -0.50
CA LYS A 96 -0.37 21.73 -1.57
C LYS A 96 -1.61 22.11 -2.39
N ALA A 97 -2.46 21.13 -2.74
CA ALA A 97 -3.69 21.39 -3.48
C ALA A 97 -4.70 22.21 -2.67
N LYS A 98 -4.77 22.02 -1.35
CA LYS A 98 -5.64 22.80 -0.47
C LYS A 98 -5.15 24.25 -0.34
N TYR A 99 -3.83 24.46 -0.16
CA TYR A 99 -3.26 25.80 -0.10
C TYR A 99 -3.46 26.59 -1.40
N SER A 100 -3.33 25.96 -2.59
CA SER A 100 -3.59 26.65 -3.85
C SER A 100 -5.06 27.03 -4.04
N MET A 101 -5.99 26.19 -3.57
CA MET A 101 -7.43 26.49 -3.64
C MET A 101 -7.83 27.61 -2.69
N ASP A 102 -7.26 27.61 -1.48
CA ASP A 102 -7.46 28.68 -0.51
C ASP A 102 -6.87 30.01 -1.06
N ASP A 103 -5.66 30.00 -1.63
CA ASP A 103 -5.05 31.21 -2.23
C ASP A 103 -5.90 31.81 -3.37
N GLU A 104 -6.45 30.98 -4.27
CA GLU A 104 -7.37 31.45 -5.33
C GLU A 104 -8.68 32.00 -4.75
N PHE A 105 -9.22 31.36 -3.71
CA PHE A 105 -10.42 31.84 -3.02
C PHE A 105 -10.17 33.18 -2.32
N TYR A 106 -9.05 33.35 -1.62
CA TYR A 106 -8.70 34.61 -0.95
C TYR A 106 -8.33 35.72 -1.93
N GLN A 107 -7.75 35.42 -3.10
CA GLN A 107 -7.51 36.42 -4.14
C GLN A 107 -8.81 37.03 -4.68
N GLY A 108 -9.91 36.28 -4.74
CA GLY A 108 -11.23 36.79 -5.10
C GLY A 108 -11.82 37.81 -4.12
N PHE A 109 -11.35 37.83 -2.87
CA PHE A 109 -11.80 38.79 -1.83
C PHE A 109 -10.90 40.03 -1.71
N ILE A 110 -9.69 40.00 -2.27
CA ILE A 110 -8.69 41.07 -2.12
C ILE A 110 -8.75 42.08 -3.29
N VAL A 111 -9.32 41.71 -4.45
CA VAL A 111 -9.51 42.65 -5.56
C VAL A 111 -10.82 43.42 -5.36
N LYS A 112 -10.71 44.57 -4.69
CA LYS A 112 -11.70 45.64 -4.72
C LYS A 112 -11.24 46.73 -5.68
#